data_AF-A0AAU5A850-F1
#
_entry.id   AF-A0AAU5A850-F1
#
_cell.length_a   1.000
_cell.length_b   1.000
_cell.length_c   1.000
_cell.angle_alpha   90.00
_cell.angle_beta   90.00
_cell.angle_gamma   90.00
#
_symmetry.space_group_name_H-M   'P 1'
#
loop_
_entity.id
_entity.type
_entity.pdbx_description
1 polymer ?
#
loop_
_entity_poly.entity_id
_entity_poly.type
_entity_poly.pdbx_seq_one_letter_code
_entity_poly.pdbx_strand_id
1 'polypeptide(L)'
;MWDAHGAGDVRDVREVPQADARTPLTAEEELRSRSVFATEIGAQLARQGWAVFPAHTPEERIRLFAVARIIEQRLGHRVEAVPEDICSMRFTVVGAAHEAGPAAGASGRLSD
;
A
#
# COMPACT_ATOMS: atom_id res chain seq x y z
N MET A 1 -14.77 -43.41 -32.91
CA MET A 1 -13.33 -43.20 -33.12
C MET A 1 -13.06 -41.75 -32.77
N TRP A 2 -12.43 -41.49 -31.63
CA TRP A 2 -12.20 -40.16 -31.07
C TRP A 2 -10.70 -40.09 -30.83
N ASP A 3 -10.02 -39.32 -31.66
CA ASP A 3 -8.58 -39.18 -31.61
C ASP A 3 -8.20 -38.40 -30.35
N ALA A 4 -7.40 -39.06 -29.51
CA ALA A 4 -6.54 -38.42 -28.55
C ALA A 4 -5.51 -37.59 -29.32
N HIS A 5 -5.21 -36.37 -28.86
CA HIS A 5 -3.85 -35.85 -28.66
C HIS A 5 -3.87 -34.39 -28.20
N GLY A 6 -3.01 -34.08 -27.25
CA GLY A 6 -2.75 -32.70 -26.81
C GLY A 6 -2.77 -32.51 -25.30
N ALA A 7 -2.25 -33.46 -24.52
CA ALA A 7 -1.77 -33.15 -23.18
C ALA A 7 -0.63 -32.13 -23.35
N GLY A 8 -0.95 -30.85 -23.16
CA GLY A 8 0.04 -29.77 -23.12
C GLY A 8 0.92 -30.03 -21.91
N ASP A 9 2.13 -30.51 -22.19
CA ASP A 9 3.23 -30.67 -21.24
C ASP A 9 3.42 -29.36 -20.47
N VAL A 10 3.01 -29.37 -19.21
CA VAL A 10 3.21 -28.25 -18.30
C VAL A 10 4.70 -28.19 -18.07
N ARG A 11 5.36 -27.22 -18.72
CA ARG A 11 6.81 -27.04 -18.69
C ARG A 11 7.34 -27.24 -17.28
N ASP A 12 8.34 -28.10 -17.17
CA ASP A 12 9.12 -28.41 -15.97
C ASP A 12 9.62 -27.11 -15.31
N VAL A 13 8.81 -26.55 -14.41
CA VAL A 13 9.18 -25.41 -13.56
C VAL A 13 9.97 -25.98 -12.41
N ARG A 14 11.30 -25.93 -12.52
CA ARG A 14 12.19 -26.26 -11.41
C ARG A 14 11.95 -25.23 -10.31
N GLU A 15 11.29 -25.63 -9.22
CA GLU A 15 11.20 -24.83 -8.01
C GLU A 15 12.62 -24.52 -7.54
N VAL A 16 13.03 -23.26 -7.68
CA VAL A 16 14.27 -22.78 -7.07
C VAL A 16 14.01 -22.77 -5.56
N PRO A 17 14.83 -23.47 -4.75
CA PRO A 17 14.73 -23.33 -3.31
C PRO A 17 14.86 -21.84 -2.99
N GLN A 18 13.76 -21.24 -2.55
CA GLN A 18 13.74 -19.85 -2.17
C GLN A 18 14.58 -19.75 -0.91
N ALA A 19 15.88 -19.51 -1.06
CA ALA A 19 16.72 -19.15 0.05
C ALA A 19 16.14 -17.85 0.59
N ASP A 20 15.42 -17.95 1.71
CA ASP A 20 14.84 -16.84 2.48
C ASP A 20 15.89 -15.83 3.00
N ALA A 21 17.11 -15.88 2.49
CA ALA A 21 18.17 -14.93 2.79
C ALA A 21 18.04 -13.68 1.91
N ARG A 22 16.93 -12.94 2.03
CA ARG A 22 17.00 -11.51 1.71
C ARG A 22 17.96 -10.90 2.73
N THR A 23 19.12 -10.42 2.27
CA THR A 23 20.03 -9.68 3.13
C THR A 23 19.27 -8.50 3.72
N PRO A 24 19.15 -8.40 5.06
CA PRO A 24 18.48 -7.26 5.68
C PRO A 24 19.18 -5.97 5.27
N LEU A 25 18.41 -4.89 5.10
CA LEU A 25 19.01 -3.58 4.88
C LEU A 25 19.90 -3.20 6.06
N THR A 26 21.04 -2.61 5.75
CA THR A 26 21.86 -1.93 6.76
C THR A 26 21.10 -0.73 7.35
N ALA A 27 21.55 -0.25 8.51
CA ALA A 27 20.92 0.92 9.14
C ALA A 27 20.94 2.17 8.25
N GLU A 28 22.02 2.36 7.48
CA GLU A 28 22.13 3.48 6.54
C GLU A 28 21.15 3.34 5.37
N GLU A 29 21.06 2.14 4.78
CA GLU A 29 20.09 1.86 3.72
C GLU A 29 18.66 2.01 4.21
N GLU A 30 18.38 1.60 5.45
CA GLU A 30 17.07 1.75 6.07
C GLU A 30 16.71 3.23 6.27
N LEU A 31 17.65 4.07 6.72
CA LEU A 31 17.47 5.52 6.81
C LEU A 31 17.22 6.15 5.44
N ARG A 32 18.03 5.77 4.44
CA ARG A 32 17.87 6.26 3.07
C ARG A 32 16.51 5.87 2.50
N SER A 33 16.11 4.61 2.67
CA SER A 33 14.83 4.08 2.22
C SER A 33 13.65 4.82 2.85
N ARG A 34 13.68 5.03 4.17
CA ARG A 34 12.64 5.81 4.88
C ARG A 34 12.55 7.24 4.37
N SER A 35 13.67 7.88 4.08
CA SER A 35 13.69 9.26 3.56
C SER A 35 13.04 9.35 2.17
N VAL A 36 13.33 8.38 1.29
CA VAL A 36 12.74 8.29 -0.05
C VAL A 36 11.23 8.07 0.06
N PHE A 37 10.78 7.06 0.81
CA PHE A 37 9.36 6.78 0.98
C PHE A 37 8.61 7.94 1.63
N ALA A 38 9.19 8.60 2.63
CA ALA A 38 8.56 9.76 3.26
C ALA A 38 8.35 10.92 2.29
N THR A 39 9.27 11.09 1.33
CA THR A 39 9.13 12.12 0.28
C THR A 39 8.02 11.75 -0.69
N GLU A 40 8.03 10.53 -1.20
CA GLU A 40 7.06 10.06 -2.20
C GLU A 40 5.62 9.99 -1.64
N ILE A 41 5.44 9.31 -0.51
CA ILE A 41 4.14 9.15 0.13
C ILE A 41 3.64 10.49 0.68
N GLY A 42 4.54 11.30 1.25
CA GLY A 42 4.21 12.65 1.72
C GLY A 42 3.67 13.55 0.61
N ALA A 43 4.26 13.51 -0.59
CA ALA A 43 3.78 14.26 -1.75
C ALA A 43 2.39 13.78 -2.21
N GLN A 44 2.12 12.47 -2.17
CA GLN A 44 0.78 11.94 -2.46
C GLN A 44 -0.25 12.38 -1.42
N LEU A 45 0.08 12.28 -0.13
CA LEU A 45 -0.79 12.73 0.96
C LEU A 45 -1.11 14.22 0.88
N ALA A 46 -0.13 15.07 0.59
CA ALA A 46 -0.37 16.51 0.42
C ALA A 46 -1.29 16.83 -0.78
N ARG A 47 -1.29 15.99 -1.81
CA ARG A 47 -2.10 16.19 -3.02
C ARG A 47 -3.55 15.73 -2.87
N GLN A 48 -3.80 14.58 -2.24
CA GLN A 48 -5.12 13.95 -2.25
C GLN A 48 -5.58 13.41 -0.88
N GLY A 49 -4.79 13.60 0.18
CA GLY A 49 -5.13 13.20 1.54
C GLY A 49 -4.93 11.72 1.87
N TRP A 50 -4.64 10.87 0.87
CA TRP A 50 -4.42 9.43 1.05
C TRP A 50 -3.40 8.87 0.05
N ALA A 51 -2.77 7.75 0.40
CA ALA A 51 -1.86 7.00 -0.47
C ALA A 51 -1.90 5.50 -0.17
N VAL A 52 -1.54 4.66 -1.12
CA VAL A 52 -1.41 3.20 -0.95
C VAL A 52 -0.02 2.78 -1.43
N PHE A 53 0.67 1.96 -0.65
CA PHE A 53 2.03 1.53 -0.95
C PHE A 53 2.20 0.02 -0.72
N PRO A 54 2.95 -0.69 -1.59
CA PRO A 54 3.23 -2.12 -1.41
C PRO A 54 4.05 -2.41 -0.15
N ALA A 55 3.72 -3.52 0.51
CA ALA A 55 4.34 -4.02 1.73
C ALA A 55 4.19 -5.56 1.79
N HIS A 56 5.04 -6.25 1.04
CA HIS A 56 5.06 -7.70 0.86
C HIS A 56 5.72 -8.44 2.03
N THR A 57 6.51 -7.74 2.85
CA THR A 57 7.16 -8.36 4.03
C THR A 57 6.81 -7.63 5.34
N PRO A 58 6.92 -8.32 6.49
CA PRO A 58 6.78 -7.68 7.80
C PRO A 58 7.75 -6.50 8.01
N GLU A 59 8.99 -6.62 7.53
CA GLU A 59 10.02 -5.58 7.64
C GLU A 59 9.62 -4.32 6.84
N GLU A 60 9.05 -4.50 5.65
CA GLU A 60 8.51 -3.42 4.85
C GLU A 60 7.36 -2.71 5.59
N ARG A 61 6.46 -3.45 6.24
CA ARG A 61 5.38 -2.85 7.05
C ARG A 61 5.92 -2.03 8.22
N ILE A 62 6.89 -2.57 8.96
CA ILE A 62 7.56 -1.87 10.07
C ILE A 62 8.20 -0.56 9.58
N ARG A 63 8.90 -0.60 8.44
CA ARG A 63 9.47 0.59 7.80
C ARG A 63 8.40 1.62 7.47
N LEU A 64 7.28 1.20 6.88
CA LEU A 64 6.19 2.08 6.47
C LEU A 64 5.48 2.73 7.67
N PHE A 65 5.36 2.04 8.81
CA PHE A 65 4.90 2.69 10.05
C PHE A 65 5.85 3.80 10.52
N ALA A 66 7.16 3.57 10.45
CA ALA A 66 8.15 4.60 10.77
C ALA A 66 8.08 5.79 9.78
N VAL A 67 7.84 5.52 8.50
CA VAL A 67 7.63 6.54 7.47
C VAL A 67 6.43 7.42 7.79
N ALA A 68 5.30 6.86 8.23
CA ALA A 68 4.13 7.66 8.63
C ALA A 68 4.47 8.67 9.74
N ARG A 69 5.28 8.27 10.73
CA ARG A 69 5.73 9.17 11.80
C ARG A 69 6.61 10.30 11.26
N ILE A 70 7.51 10.01 10.31
CA ILE A 70 8.35 11.03 9.67
C ILE A 70 7.49 12.02 8.87
N ILE A 71 6.50 11.52 8.13
CA ILE A 71 5.61 12.39 7.35
C ILE A 71 4.77 13.27 8.28
N GLU A 72 4.21 12.71 9.37
CA GLU A 72 3.46 13.48 10.37
C GLU A 72 4.27 14.65 10.92
N GLN A 73 5.55 14.43 11.26
CA GLN A 73 6.45 15.49 11.72
C GLN A 73 6.73 16.56 10.66
N ARG A 74 6.82 16.17 9.38
CA ARG A 74 7.08 17.09 8.26
C ARG A 74 5.86 17.91 7.85
N LEU A 75 4.68 17.30 7.85
CA LEU A 75 3.43 17.94 7.42
C LEU A 75 2.73 18.70 8.55
N GLY A 76 3.02 18.37 9.82
CA GLY A 76 2.30 18.94 10.97
C GLY A 76 0.87 18.42 11.13
N HIS A 77 0.47 17.43 10.33
CA HIS A 77 -0.83 16.78 10.40
C HIS A 77 -0.66 15.32 10.82
N ARG A 78 -1.60 14.80 11.61
CA ARG A 78 -1.61 13.39 11.99
C ARG A 78 -1.75 12.51 10.75
N VAL A 79 -0.85 11.53 10.61
CA VAL A 79 -0.90 10.55 9.51
C VAL A 79 -1.09 9.16 10.09
N GLU A 80 -2.13 8.49 9.65
CA GLU A 80 -2.37 7.09 9.97
C GLU A 80 -1.89 6.19 8.84
N ALA A 81 -1.22 5.10 9.21
CA ALA A 81 -0.84 4.02 8.31
C ALA A 81 -1.48 2.72 8.81
N VAL A 82 -2.18 2.01 7.95
CA VAL A 82 -2.86 0.76 8.28
C VAL A 82 -2.68 -0.26 7.15
N PRO A 83 -2.61 -1.56 7.43
CA PRO A 83 -2.74 -2.59 6.40
C PRO A 83 -4.04 -2.38 5.61
N GLU A 84 -3.95 -2.28 4.30
CA GLU A 84 -5.14 -2.30 3.42
C GLU A 84 -5.47 -3.74 3.03
N ASP A 85 -4.46 -4.51 2.64
CA ASP A 85 -4.54 -5.94 2.39
C ASP A 85 -3.25 -6.65 2.86
N ILE A 86 -3.10 -7.92 2.48
CA ILE A 86 -1.95 -8.77 2.84
C ILE A 86 -0.59 -8.30 2.27
N CYS A 87 -0.60 -7.44 1.26
CA CYS A 87 0.54 -6.95 0.51
C CYS A 87 0.62 -5.42 0.42
N SER A 88 -0.26 -4.67 1.08
CA SER A 88 -0.28 -3.21 0.98
C SER A 88 -0.55 -2.49 2.32
N MET A 89 -0.16 -1.22 2.36
CA MET A 89 -0.43 -0.28 3.46
C MET A 89 -1.11 0.97 2.89
N ARG A 90 -2.22 1.37 3.50
CA ARG A 90 -2.89 2.66 3.24
C ARG A 90 -2.42 3.71 4.25
N PHE A 91 -2.15 4.91 3.74
CA PHE A 91 -1.85 6.12 4.50
C PHE A 91 -2.99 7.13 4.34
N THR A 92 -3.34 7.82 5.42
CA THR A 92 -4.42 8.83 5.41
C THR A 92 -4.08 9.99 6.35
N VAL A 93 -4.35 11.23 5.94
CA VAL A 93 -4.29 12.40 6.83
C VAL A 93 -5.54 12.45 7.70
N VAL A 94 -5.36 12.48 9.01
CA VAL A 94 -6.47 12.54 9.99
C VAL A 94 -6.68 13.98 10.43
N GLY A 95 -7.94 14.42 10.46
CA GLY A 95 -8.32 15.76 10.92
C GLY A 95 -8.22 16.86 9.85
N ALA A 96 -7.80 16.53 8.63
CA ALA A 96 -8.25 17.30 7.48
C ALA A 96 -9.73 16.94 7.29
N ALA A 97 -10.63 17.84 7.65
CA ALA A 97 -12.06 17.66 7.37
C ALA A 97 -12.21 17.37 5.87
N HIS A 98 -12.44 16.10 5.55
CA HIS A 98 -13.11 15.76 4.32
C HIS A 98 -14.54 16.27 4.54
N GLU A 99 -14.80 17.50 4.10
CA GLU A 99 -16.15 17.90 3.69
C GLU A 99 -16.56 16.90 2.60
N ALA A 100 -17.10 15.76 3.05
CA ALA A 100 -17.88 14.88 2.23
C ALA A 100 -19.08 15.72 1.78
N GLY A 101 -19.01 16.28 0.57
CA GLY A 101 -20.11 16.98 -0.06
C GLY A 101 -21.39 16.14 -0.03
N PRO A 102 -22.58 16.78 -0.01
CA PRO A 102 -23.78 16.17 0.51
C PRO A 102 -24.33 15.06 -0.40
N ALA A 103 -24.71 13.96 0.27
CA ALA A 103 -25.72 12.97 -0.08
C ALA A 103 -26.19 12.90 -1.55
N ALA A 104 -25.65 11.93 -2.28
CA ALA A 104 -26.38 11.33 -3.39
C ALA A 104 -27.26 10.18 -2.87
N GLY A 105 -28.59 10.36 -2.95
CA GLY A 105 -29.51 9.21 -3.00
C GLY A 105 -30.67 9.19 -2.01
N ALA A 106 -31.58 10.15 -2.12
CA ALA A 106 -33.01 9.86 -1.89
C ALA A 106 -33.83 10.63 -2.93
N SER A 107 -33.65 10.21 -4.19
CA SER A 107 -34.64 10.49 -5.22
C SER A 107 -35.84 9.61 -4.94
N GLY A 108 -36.94 10.24 -4.56
CA GLY A 108 -38.22 9.60 -4.27
C GLY A 108 -39.32 10.64 -4.24
N ARG A 109 -39.48 11.38 -5.34
CA ARG A 109 -40.77 12.00 -5.68
C ARG A 109 -41.81 10.89 -5.78
N LEU A 110 -42.88 11.03 -5.02
CA LEU A 110 -44.24 10.77 -5.51
C LEU A 110 -45.16 11.83 -4.89
N SER A 111 -45.52 12.82 -5.72
CA SER A 111 -46.88 13.39 -5.77
C SER A 111 -47.88 12.23 -5.99
N ASP A 112 -49.10 12.21 -5.50
CA ASP A 112 -50.15 13.22 -5.33
C ASP A 112 -51.06 12.78 -4.15
#